data_AF-A0A6A1UR51-F1
#
_entry.id   AF-A0A6A1UR51-F1
#
_cell.length_a   1.000
_cell.length_b   1.000
_cell.length_c   1.000
_cell.angle_alpha   90.00
_cell.angle_beta   90.00
_cell.angle_gamma   90.00
#
_symmetry.space_group_name_H-M   'P 1'
#
loop_
_entity.id
_entity.type
_entity.pdbx_description
1 polymer ?
#
loop_
_entity_poly.entity_id
_entity_poly.type
_entity_poly.pdbx_seq_one_letter_code
_entity_poly.pdbx_strand_id
1 'polypeptide(L)'
;MHGWNEMVYDQKNWIGLNTGSFLLRNCQWALDILNAWAPMGPKGNIRDEAGKVLTRELRDRPVFEADDQSAMVYLLSKQREKWGDKVYLENEYYLHGYWGILVDRYEEMIETYHPGLGDHRWPLVTHFVGCKPCGKFGDYPVERCLKQMERAFNFGDNQILQIYGYRHKSLASRRVKRVRDETSNPLKVKGKVGLLHPEDKAVKVSSS
;
A
#
# COMPACT_ATOMS: atom_id res chain seq x y z
N MET A 1 2.98 -1.18 10.28
CA MET A 1 2.82 -1.99 9.04
C MET A 1 1.35 -2.32 8.92
N HIS A 2 0.80 -2.54 7.72
CA HIS A 2 -0.55 -3.10 7.64
C HIS A 2 -0.52 -4.58 8.06
N GLY A 3 -1.46 -5.03 8.89
CA GLY A 3 -1.54 -6.42 9.34
C GLY A 3 -2.44 -6.63 10.55
N TRP A 4 -2.53 -7.88 11.03
CA TRP A 4 -3.34 -8.27 12.18
C TRP A 4 -2.49 -8.98 13.23
N ASN A 5 -2.66 -8.58 14.51
CA ASN A 5 -1.94 -9.18 15.63
C ASN A 5 -2.10 -10.71 15.67
N GLU A 6 -3.34 -11.19 15.56
CA GLU A 6 -3.65 -12.63 15.56
C GLU A 6 -2.98 -13.38 14.41
N MET A 7 -2.92 -12.80 13.21
CA MET A 7 -2.29 -13.43 12.06
C MET A 7 -0.77 -13.52 12.20
N VAL A 8 -0.14 -12.51 12.82
CA VAL A 8 1.32 -12.46 13.00
C VAL A 8 1.77 -13.28 14.21
N TYR A 9 1.20 -13.02 15.38
CA TYR A 9 1.70 -13.56 16.65
C TYR A 9 1.15 -14.94 16.97
N ASP A 10 -0.11 -15.22 16.63
CA ASP A 10 -0.78 -16.46 17.02
C ASP A 10 -0.72 -17.48 15.86
N GLN A 11 -1.16 -17.07 14.67
CA GLN A 11 -1.23 -17.96 13.50
C GLN A 11 0.11 -18.09 12.77
N LYS A 12 1.03 -17.13 12.94
CA LYS A 12 2.32 -17.06 12.23
C LYS A 12 2.15 -17.14 10.72
N ASN A 13 1.11 -16.49 10.20
CA ASN A 13 0.81 -16.48 8.78
C ASN A 13 1.75 -15.52 8.05
N TRP A 14 2.39 -15.98 6.96
CA TRP A 14 3.38 -15.19 6.22
C TRP A 14 2.81 -13.92 5.57
N ILE A 15 1.49 -13.85 5.39
CA ILE A 15 0.76 -12.65 4.94
C ILE A 15 0.01 -11.94 6.07
N GLY A 16 0.31 -12.26 7.34
CA GLY A 16 -0.29 -11.59 8.50
C GLY A 16 0.06 -10.10 8.63
N LEU A 17 1.13 -9.67 7.95
CA LEU A 17 1.52 -8.28 7.76
C LEU A 17 2.07 -8.07 6.34
N ASN A 18 2.21 -6.81 5.93
CA ASN A 18 2.87 -6.44 4.67
C ASN A 18 4.02 -5.45 4.89
N THR A 19 5.15 -5.71 4.20
CA THR A 19 6.38 -4.88 4.20
C THR A 19 6.54 -4.07 2.91
N GLY A 20 5.55 -4.05 2.01
CA GLY A 20 5.58 -3.21 0.81
C GLY A 20 5.21 -1.75 1.06
N SER A 21 4.52 -1.47 2.16
CA SER A 21 4.13 -0.12 2.59
C SER A 21 4.10 -0.03 4.11
N PHE A 22 5.07 0.68 4.67
CA PHE A 22 5.22 0.82 6.12
C PHE A 22 5.98 2.10 6.49
N LEU A 23 5.84 2.50 7.75
CA LEU A 23 6.55 3.62 8.34
C LEU A 23 7.57 3.08 9.34
N LEU A 24 8.79 3.59 9.27
CA LEU A 24 9.86 3.28 10.21
C LEU A 24 10.40 4.59 10.79
N ARG A 25 10.25 4.75 12.11
CA ARG A 25 10.70 5.96 12.81
C ARG A 25 12.22 6.00 12.83
N ASN A 26 12.81 7.15 12.48
CA ASN A 26 14.24 7.35 12.65
C ASN A 26 14.60 7.40 14.15
N CYS A 27 15.17 6.32 14.67
CA CYS A 27 15.56 6.16 16.07
C CYS A 27 16.47 4.93 16.26
N GLN A 28 17.11 4.81 17.42
CA GLN A 28 17.98 3.68 17.74
C GLN A 28 17.24 2.33 17.60
N TRP A 29 16.01 2.24 18.09
CA TRP A 29 15.19 1.03 17.97
C TRP A 29 15.04 0.56 16.50
N ALA A 30 14.92 1.50 15.56
CA ALA A 30 14.81 1.17 14.14
C ALA A 30 16.13 0.65 13.56
N LEU A 31 17.28 1.13 14.02
CA LEU A 31 18.58 0.57 13.64
C LEU A 31 18.73 -0.87 14.16
N ASP A 32 18.29 -1.11 15.40
CA ASP A 32 18.39 -2.41 16.04
C ASP A 32 17.49 -3.45 15.36
N ILE A 33 16.26 -3.09 14.99
CA ILE A 33 15.37 -4.01 14.29
C ILE A 33 15.85 -4.29 12.86
N LEU A 34 16.45 -3.31 12.17
CA LEU A 34 17.07 -3.53 10.86
C LEU A 34 18.21 -4.56 10.96
N ASN A 35 19.05 -4.45 12.00
CA ASN A 35 20.11 -5.44 12.26
C ASN A 35 19.54 -6.83 12.57
N ALA A 36 18.41 -6.93 13.28
CA ALA A 36 17.75 -8.20 13.57
C ALA A 36 17.02 -8.80 12.35
N TRP A 37 16.62 -7.97 11.39
CA TRP A 37 15.87 -8.36 10.20
C TRP A 37 16.78 -8.81 9.05
N ALA A 38 17.93 -8.16 8.88
CA ALA A 38 18.90 -8.43 7.81
C ALA A 38 19.49 -9.86 7.70
N PRO A 39 19.62 -10.69 8.76
CA PRO A 39 20.38 -11.95 8.68
C PRO A 39 19.89 -12.96 7.66
N MET A 40 18.60 -12.95 7.30
CA MET A 40 18.02 -13.85 6.28
C MET A 40 18.16 -13.29 4.85
N GLY A 41 18.77 -12.11 4.69
CA GLY A 41 18.86 -11.37 3.44
C GLY A 41 20.02 -11.74 2.49
N PRO A 42 21.23 -12.12 2.92
CA PRO A 42 22.35 -12.35 2.00
C PRO A 42 22.07 -13.42 0.94
N LYS A 43 22.21 -13.07 -0.35
CA LYS A 43 21.89 -13.96 -1.48
C LYS A 43 22.78 -15.22 -1.50
N GLY A 44 22.22 -16.32 -1.97
CA GLY A 44 22.87 -17.63 -2.05
C GLY A 44 22.45 -18.52 -0.88
N ASN A 45 23.37 -19.37 -0.42
CA ASN A 45 23.08 -20.41 0.58
C ASN A 45 22.36 -19.87 1.83
N ILE A 46 22.71 -18.68 2.31
CA ILE A 46 22.07 -18.08 3.50
C ILE A 46 20.56 -17.86 3.27
N ARG A 47 20.20 -17.21 2.15
CA ARG A 47 18.80 -16.91 1.83
C ARG A 47 18.01 -18.16 1.48
N ASP A 48 18.64 -19.13 0.83
CA ASP A 48 18.02 -20.41 0.46
C ASP A 48 17.67 -21.24 1.71
N GLU A 49 18.62 -21.38 2.64
CA GLU A 49 18.42 -22.09 3.90
C GLU A 49 17.43 -21.35 4.81
N ALA A 50 17.50 -20.01 4.86
CA ALA A 50 16.50 -19.22 5.58
C ALA A 50 15.10 -19.40 4.99
N GLY A 51 14.97 -19.51 3.66
CA GLY A 51 13.68 -19.77 2.99
C GLY A 51 13.06 -21.10 3.42
N LYS A 52 13.87 -22.15 3.59
CA LYS A 52 13.41 -23.44 4.13
C LYS A 52 12.92 -23.32 5.57
N VAL A 53 13.64 -22.57 6.41
CA VAL A 53 13.21 -22.29 7.79
C VAL A 53 11.87 -21.53 7.80
N LEU A 54 11.75 -20.45 7.03
CA LEU A 54 10.53 -19.65 6.96
C LEU A 54 9.33 -20.47 6.47
N THR A 55 9.53 -21.34 5.45
CA THR A 55 8.46 -22.19 4.94
C THR A 55 7.99 -23.24 5.95
N ARG A 56 8.90 -23.74 6.80
CA ARG A 56 8.55 -24.68 7.87
C ARG A 56 7.82 -24.01 9.02
N GLU A 57 8.22 -22.79 9.37
CA GLU A 57 7.79 -22.11 10.60
C GLU A 57 6.57 -21.20 10.40
N LEU A 58 6.34 -20.73 9.17
CA LEU A 58 5.25 -19.82 8.84
C LEU A 58 4.14 -20.55 8.10
N ARG A 59 2.91 -20.29 8.53
CA ARG A 59 1.71 -20.87 7.95
C ARG A 59 1.48 -20.33 6.53
N ASP A 60 1.04 -21.21 5.63
CA ASP A 60 0.62 -20.93 4.25
C ASP A 60 1.70 -20.30 3.34
N ARG A 61 2.97 -20.30 3.77
CA ARG A 61 4.09 -19.81 2.96
C ARG A 61 4.49 -20.85 1.89
N PRO A 62 4.53 -20.50 0.60
CA PRO A 62 5.04 -21.42 -0.42
C PRO A 62 6.57 -21.61 -0.31
N VAL A 63 7.10 -22.61 -1.01
CA VAL A 63 8.54 -22.92 -1.02
C VAL A 63 9.28 -21.99 -2.00
N PHE A 64 10.06 -21.06 -1.46
CA PHE A 64 10.99 -20.20 -2.19
C PHE A 64 12.03 -19.59 -1.22
N GLU A 65 13.04 -18.90 -1.77
CA GLU A 65 14.08 -18.18 -1.02
C GLU A 65 13.48 -17.27 0.07
N ALA A 66 14.22 -16.96 1.13
CA ALA A 66 13.76 -15.99 2.13
C ALA A 66 13.44 -14.62 1.50
N ASP A 67 12.34 -14.04 1.95
CA ASP A 67 11.89 -12.69 1.64
C ASP A 67 11.77 -11.85 2.92
N ASP A 68 11.82 -10.54 2.76
CA ASP A 68 11.80 -9.58 3.86
C ASP A 68 10.48 -9.65 4.65
N GLN A 69 9.33 -9.83 3.99
CA GLN A 69 8.02 -9.93 4.66
C GLN A 69 7.96 -11.12 5.61
N SER A 70 8.31 -12.30 5.11
CA SER A 70 8.35 -13.54 5.91
C SER A 70 9.36 -13.43 7.04
N ALA A 71 10.56 -12.87 6.78
CA ALA A 71 11.56 -12.65 7.82
C ALA A 71 11.05 -11.72 8.94
N MET A 72 10.26 -10.69 8.61
CA MET A 72 9.62 -9.81 9.60
C MET A 72 8.56 -10.55 10.42
N VAL A 73 7.68 -11.34 9.78
CA VAL A 73 6.69 -12.17 10.51
C VAL A 73 7.41 -13.13 11.48
N TYR A 74 8.47 -13.79 11.00
CA TYR A 74 9.27 -14.70 11.81
C TYR A 74 9.93 -14.00 13.00
N LEU A 75 10.56 -12.84 12.78
CA LEU A 75 11.17 -12.03 13.83
C LEU A 75 10.15 -11.62 14.90
N LEU A 76 9.01 -11.06 14.49
CA LEU A 76 7.98 -10.57 15.41
C LEU A 76 7.29 -11.71 16.16
N SER A 77 7.02 -12.84 15.52
CA SER A 77 6.39 -13.99 16.18
C SER A 77 7.32 -14.68 17.18
N LYS A 78 8.63 -14.74 16.91
CA LYS A 78 9.61 -15.38 17.82
C LYS A 78 10.14 -14.46 18.92
N GLN A 79 10.13 -13.14 18.70
CA GLN A 79 10.69 -12.16 19.62
C GLN A 79 9.68 -11.05 19.98
N ARG A 80 8.41 -11.43 20.20
CA ARG A 80 7.31 -10.50 20.48
C ARG A 80 7.61 -9.60 21.67
N GLU A 81 8.12 -10.13 22.78
CA GLU A 81 8.46 -9.36 23.98
C GLU A 81 9.51 -8.28 23.72
N LYS A 82 10.40 -8.50 22.75
CA LYS A 82 11.48 -7.55 22.43
C LYS A 82 11.02 -6.44 21.47
N TRP A 83 10.18 -6.77 20.49
CA TRP A 83 9.86 -5.85 19.38
C TRP A 83 8.40 -5.37 19.37
N GLY A 84 7.47 -6.19 19.87
CA GLY A 84 6.03 -6.03 19.69
C GLY A 84 5.49 -4.70 20.21
N ASP A 85 5.97 -4.24 21.36
CA ASP A 85 5.48 -3.00 22.02
C ASP A 85 5.71 -1.72 21.20
N LYS A 86 6.57 -1.77 20.18
CA LYS A 86 6.87 -0.65 19.28
C LYS A 86 6.37 -0.89 17.86
N VAL A 87 5.71 -2.02 17.60
CA VAL A 87 5.12 -2.35 16.31
C VAL A 87 3.62 -2.18 16.38
N TYR A 88 3.11 -1.24 15.58
CA TYR A 88 1.68 -1.12 15.33
C TYR A 88 1.31 -1.85 14.03
N LEU A 89 0.42 -2.84 14.15
CA LEU A 89 -0.18 -3.55 13.02
C LEU A 89 -1.52 -2.91 12.70
N GLU A 90 -1.52 -2.07 11.66
CA GLU A 90 -2.66 -1.28 11.19
C GLU A 90 -3.62 -2.14 10.35
N ASN A 91 -4.91 -2.04 10.62
CA ASN A 91 -5.97 -2.73 9.89
C ASN A 91 -7.27 -1.93 9.78
N GLU A 92 -7.32 -0.69 10.25
CA GLU A 92 -8.47 0.20 10.13
C GLU A 92 -8.55 0.84 8.74
N TYR A 93 -7.40 1.02 8.08
CA TYR A 93 -7.31 1.52 6.71
C TYR A 93 -6.24 0.77 5.90
N TYR A 94 -6.35 0.82 4.58
CA TYR A 94 -5.43 0.13 3.68
C TYR A 94 -4.12 0.89 3.49
N LEU A 95 -3.27 0.92 4.53
CA LEU A 95 -1.85 1.26 4.38
C LEU A 95 -1.17 0.30 3.38
N HIS A 96 -1.67 -0.92 3.28
CA HIS A 96 -1.49 -1.85 2.17
C HIS A 96 -2.84 -2.47 1.83
N GLY A 97 -3.29 -2.34 0.57
CA GLY A 97 -4.51 -2.97 0.09
C GLY A 97 -4.22 -3.99 -1.00
N TYR A 98 -4.60 -5.25 -0.79
CA TYR A 98 -4.42 -6.30 -1.79
C TYR A 98 -5.30 -6.02 -3.03
N TRP A 99 -4.66 -5.79 -4.18
CA TRP A 99 -5.35 -5.34 -5.39
C TRP A 99 -6.49 -6.27 -5.82
N GLY A 100 -6.35 -7.58 -5.63
CA GLY A 100 -7.30 -8.59 -6.12
C GLY A 100 -8.71 -8.48 -5.52
N ILE A 101 -8.88 -7.83 -4.37
CA ILE A 101 -10.19 -7.57 -3.75
C ILE A 101 -10.67 -6.12 -3.91
N LEU A 102 -9.83 -5.24 -4.46
CA LEU A 102 -10.10 -3.80 -4.52
C LEU A 102 -10.46 -3.33 -5.92
N VAL A 103 -9.70 -3.73 -6.93
CA VAL A 103 -9.74 -3.09 -8.26
C VAL A 103 -11.06 -3.27 -9.01
N ASP A 104 -11.80 -4.32 -8.66
CA ASP A 104 -13.10 -4.63 -9.25
C ASP A 104 -14.25 -3.87 -8.55
N ARG A 105 -13.97 -3.19 -7.43
CA ARG A 105 -14.93 -2.36 -6.66
C ARG A 105 -14.82 -0.86 -6.92
N TYR A 106 -13.90 -0.41 -7.77
CA TYR A 106 -13.68 1.03 -7.95
C TYR A 106 -14.91 1.79 -8.46
N GLU A 107 -15.70 1.20 -9.36
CA GLU A 107 -16.97 1.79 -9.82
C GLU A 107 -17.96 1.95 -8.66
N GLU A 108 -18.16 0.91 -7.84
CA GLU A 108 -18.99 0.96 -6.62
C GLU A 108 -18.52 2.07 -5.67
N MET A 109 -17.20 2.20 -5.50
CA MET A 109 -16.60 3.22 -4.63
C MET A 109 -16.86 4.65 -5.13
N ILE A 110 -16.76 4.87 -6.44
CA ILE A 110 -17.04 6.17 -7.07
C ILE A 110 -18.52 6.54 -6.92
N GLU A 111 -19.42 5.57 -7.00
CA GLU A 111 -20.87 5.80 -6.92
C GLU A 111 -21.35 6.01 -5.48
N THR A 112 -20.78 5.28 -4.52
CA THR A 112 -21.32 5.19 -3.14
C THR A 112 -20.55 6.06 -2.15
N TYR A 113 -19.24 6.23 -2.35
CA TYR A 113 -18.35 6.83 -1.36
C TYR A 113 -17.60 8.05 -1.92
N HIS A 114 -16.63 8.55 -1.15
CA HIS A 114 -15.78 9.66 -1.52
C HIS A 114 -14.35 9.45 -1.01
N PRO A 115 -13.34 10.10 -1.60
CA PRO A 115 -11.96 10.05 -1.11
C PRO A 115 -11.84 10.61 0.31
N GLY A 116 -10.83 10.13 1.05
CA GLY A 116 -10.52 10.53 2.43
C GLY A 116 -10.77 9.47 3.50
N LEU A 117 -11.38 8.32 3.13
CA LEU A 117 -11.70 7.23 4.07
C LEU A 117 -10.53 6.26 4.28
N GLY A 118 -9.75 5.97 3.24
CA GLY A 118 -8.53 5.14 3.31
C GLY A 118 -8.75 3.63 3.39
N ASP A 119 -9.97 3.16 3.61
CA ASP A 119 -10.35 1.77 3.89
C ASP A 119 -11.09 1.09 2.72
N HIS A 120 -11.88 0.05 3.00
CA HIS A 120 -12.73 -0.67 2.03
C HIS A 120 -13.74 0.18 1.26
N ARG A 121 -13.98 1.43 1.67
CA ARG A 121 -14.85 2.39 0.99
C ARG A 121 -14.09 3.25 0.00
N TRP A 122 -12.81 3.52 0.28
CA TRP A 122 -11.90 4.22 -0.62
C TRP A 122 -10.43 3.95 -0.24
N PRO A 123 -9.77 2.94 -0.84
CA PRO A 123 -8.48 2.45 -0.35
C PRO A 123 -7.38 3.49 -0.50
N LEU A 124 -6.58 3.69 0.56
CA LEU A 124 -5.41 4.57 0.51
C LEU A 124 -4.35 4.01 -0.46
N VAL A 125 -4.05 2.72 -0.36
CA VAL A 125 -3.07 2.03 -1.22
C VAL A 125 -3.71 0.85 -1.92
N THR A 126 -3.53 0.77 -3.25
CA THR A 126 -3.76 -0.47 -4.01
C THR A 126 -2.40 -1.05 -4.40
N HIS A 127 -2.02 -2.16 -3.77
CA HIS A 127 -0.72 -2.80 -3.95
C HIS A 127 -0.85 -4.07 -4.81
N PHE A 128 -0.21 -4.04 -5.98
CA PHE A 128 -0.21 -5.12 -6.98
C PHE A 128 0.80 -6.24 -6.67
N VAL A 129 0.70 -6.82 -5.47
CA VAL A 129 1.52 -7.95 -5.04
C VAL A 129 1.39 -9.10 -6.05
N GLY A 130 2.52 -9.68 -6.44
CA GLY A 130 2.60 -10.80 -7.38
C GLY A 130 2.53 -10.44 -8.87
N CYS A 131 2.17 -9.21 -9.26
CA CYS A 131 2.04 -8.85 -10.67
C CYS A 131 3.38 -8.75 -11.45
N LYS A 132 4.45 -8.31 -10.77
CA LYS A 132 5.84 -8.20 -11.30
C LYS A 132 5.94 -7.65 -12.74
N PRO A 133 5.40 -6.45 -13.05
CA PRO A 133 5.29 -5.93 -14.43
C PRO A 133 6.64 -5.64 -15.11
N CYS A 134 7.72 -5.50 -14.34
CA CYS A 134 9.08 -5.34 -14.84
C CYS A 134 9.81 -6.68 -15.05
N GLY A 135 9.38 -7.72 -14.33
CA GLY A 135 9.99 -9.04 -14.35
C GLY A 135 9.36 -9.99 -15.37
N LYS A 136 9.80 -11.25 -15.38
CA LYS A 136 9.33 -12.27 -16.34
C LYS A 136 8.33 -13.28 -15.76
N PHE A 137 8.21 -13.39 -14.44
CA PHE A 137 7.43 -14.47 -13.78
C PHE A 137 6.54 -13.93 -12.64
N GLY A 138 5.43 -13.29 -13.00
CA GLY A 138 4.37 -12.89 -12.05
C GLY A 138 3.47 -14.06 -11.66
N ASP A 139 2.82 -13.94 -10.52
CA ASP A 139 1.89 -14.95 -9.97
C ASP A 139 0.48 -14.80 -10.59
N TYR A 140 0.26 -13.74 -11.37
CA TYR A 140 -1.01 -13.42 -12.03
C TYR A 140 -0.78 -13.15 -13.54
N PRO A 141 -1.81 -13.31 -14.38
CA PRO A 141 -1.73 -12.96 -15.79
C PRO A 141 -1.33 -11.48 -15.98
N VAL A 142 -0.24 -11.25 -16.71
CA VAL A 142 0.34 -9.91 -16.94
C VAL A 142 -0.67 -8.94 -17.51
N GLU A 143 -1.51 -9.38 -18.46
CA GLU A 143 -2.56 -8.54 -19.06
C GLU A 143 -3.57 -8.03 -18.03
N ARG A 144 -4.02 -8.89 -17.10
CA ARG A 144 -4.93 -8.48 -16.02
C ARG A 144 -4.25 -7.47 -15.10
N CYS A 145 -2.99 -7.73 -14.73
CA CYS A 145 -2.21 -6.83 -13.90
C CYS A 145 -2.08 -5.44 -14.53
N LEU A 146 -1.63 -5.35 -15.77
CA LEU A 146 -1.44 -4.07 -16.45
C LEU A 146 -2.76 -3.30 -16.64
N LYS A 147 -3.83 -4.00 -17.04
CA LYS A 147 -5.15 -3.39 -17.17
C LYS A 147 -5.67 -2.83 -15.84
N GLN A 148 -5.48 -3.56 -14.75
CA GLN A 148 -5.94 -3.14 -13.43
C GLN A 148 -5.03 -2.07 -12.81
N MET A 149 -3.73 -2.07 -13.13
CA MET A 149 -2.82 -0.97 -12.80
C MET A 149 -3.23 0.33 -13.50
N GLU A 150 -3.62 0.28 -14.78
CA GLU A 150 -4.15 1.46 -15.48
C GLU A 150 -5.43 1.98 -14.81
N ARG A 151 -6.33 1.09 -14.39
CA ARG A 151 -7.55 1.45 -13.65
C ARG A 151 -7.24 2.09 -12.30
N ALA A 152 -6.34 1.50 -11.51
CA ALA A 152 -5.92 2.04 -10.23
C ALA A 152 -5.23 3.40 -10.38
N PHE A 153 -4.38 3.56 -11.39
CA PHE A 153 -3.77 4.84 -11.74
C PHE A 153 -4.85 5.88 -12.05
N ASN A 154 -5.78 5.58 -12.97
CA ASN A 154 -6.85 6.51 -13.34
C ASN A 154 -7.83 6.80 -12.19
N PHE A 155 -8.03 5.87 -11.26
CA PHE A 155 -8.83 6.06 -10.04
C PHE A 155 -8.18 7.09 -9.11
N GLY A 156 -6.87 7.01 -8.93
CA GLY A 156 -6.07 8.03 -8.24
C GLY A 156 -6.03 9.36 -9.00
N ASP A 157 -5.66 9.33 -10.28
CA ASP A 157 -5.43 10.52 -11.10
C ASP A 157 -6.72 11.34 -11.32
N ASN A 158 -7.89 10.70 -11.34
CA ASN A 158 -9.17 11.41 -11.33
C ASN A 158 -9.32 12.37 -10.15
N GLN A 159 -8.77 12.06 -8.97
CA GLN A 159 -8.82 12.95 -7.81
C GLN A 159 -7.95 14.20 -8.03
N ILE A 160 -6.87 14.07 -8.80
CA ILE A 160 -5.98 15.18 -9.17
C ILE A 160 -6.58 16.01 -10.31
N LEU A 161 -6.98 15.37 -11.42
CA LEU A 161 -7.55 16.03 -12.59
C LEU A 161 -8.81 16.83 -12.27
N GLN A 162 -9.62 16.37 -11.31
CA GLN A 162 -10.84 17.07 -10.90
C GLN A 162 -10.55 18.46 -10.32
N ILE A 163 -9.40 18.65 -9.66
CA ILE A 163 -8.95 19.96 -9.16
C ILE A 163 -8.88 20.95 -10.33
N TYR A 164 -8.38 20.50 -11.48
CA TYR A 164 -8.19 21.27 -12.70
C TYR A 164 -9.38 21.23 -13.67
N GLY A 165 -10.50 20.62 -13.28
CA GLY A 165 -11.72 20.58 -14.11
C GLY A 165 -11.74 19.48 -15.17
N TYR A 166 -10.95 18.43 -14.99
CA TYR A 166 -10.92 17.25 -15.87
C TYR A 166 -11.22 15.95 -15.12
N ARG A 167 -11.50 14.89 -15.88
CA ARG A 167 -11.50 13.49 -15.42
C ARG A 167 -11.22 12.56 -16.59
N HIS A 168 -10.74 11.36 -16.34
CA HIS A 168 -10.72 10.29 -17.33
C HIS A 168 -12.12 9.98 -17.87
N LYS A 169 -12.20 9.60 -19.15
CA LYS A 169 -13.48 9.20 -19.78
C LYS A 169 -14.09 7.98 -19.07
N SER A 170 -13.24 7.01 -18.73
CA SER A 170 -13.51 5.84 -17.89
C SER A 170 -12.22 5.43 -17.19
N LEU A 171 -12.28 4.55 -16.18
CA LEU A 171 -11.07 4.03 -15.51
C LEU A 171 -10.16 3.22 -16.46
N ALA A 172 -10.67 2.75 -17.59
CA ALA A 172 -9.90 2.01 -18.60
C ALA A 172 -9.44 2.90 -19.78
N SER A 173 -9.43 4.23 -19.61
CA SER A 173 -9.07 5.14 -20.70
C SER A 173 -8.09 6.22 -20.27
N ARG A 174 -6.93 6.25 -20.94
CA ARG A 174 -5.99 7.39 -20.90
C ARG A 174 -6.56 8.73 -21.38
N ARG A 175 -7.73 8.77 -22.05
CA ARG A 175 -8.32 10.02 -22.54
C ARG A 175 -9.09 10.71 -21.42
N VAL A 176 -8.94 12.03 -21.33
CA VAL A 176 -9.68 12.87 -20.38
C VAL A 176 -10.86 13.59 -21.05
N LYS A 177 -11.78 14.08 -20.23
CA LYS A 177 -12.88 14.98 -20.58
C LYS A 177 -13.01 16.07 -19.54
N ARG A 178 -13.51 17.23 -19.96
CA ARG A 178 -13.84 18.34 -19.06
C ARG A 178 -15.01 17.94 -18.15
N VAL A 179 -14.99 18.42 -16.90
CA VAL A 179 -16.09 18.25 -15.92
C VAL A 179 -16.84 19.55 -15.64
N ARG A 180 -16.34 20.68 -16.16
CA ARG A 180 -16.94 22.01 -16.06
C ARG A 180 -16.47 22.87 -17.22
N ASP A 181 -17.22 23.92 -17.52
CA ASP A 181 -16.84 24.94 -18.50
C ASP A 181 -15.70 25.82 -17.98
N GLU A 182 -15.01 26.48 -18.91
CA GLU A 182 -14.00 27.47 -18.57
C GLU A 182 -14.67 28.72 -17.98
N THR A 183 -13.93 29.39 -17.10
CA THR A 183 -14.40 30.62 -16.45
C THR A 183 -13.28 31.63 -16.42
N SER A 184 -13.62 32.89 -16.63
CA SER A 184 -12.72 34.02 -16.39
C SER A 184 -12.46 34.27 -14.89
N ASN A 185 -13.18 33.57 -14.00
CA ASN A 185 -13.07 33.70 -12.55
C ASN A 185 -12.63 32.38 -11.88
N PRO A 186 -11.42 31.86 -12.15
CA PRO A 186 -10.99 30.54 -11.69
C PRO A 186 -10.94 30.40 -10.16
N LEU A 187 -10.63 31.49 -9.43
CA LEU A 187 -10.54 31.48 -7.96
C LEU A 187 -11.90 31.35 -7.25
N LYS A 188 -13.02 31.61 -7.95
CA LYS A 188 -14.36 31.42 -7.40
C LYS A 188 -14.80 29.95 -7.45
N VAL A 189 -14.09 29.11 -8.21
CA VAL A 189 -14.40 27.68 -8.32
C VAL A 189 -13.76 26.94 -7.16
N LYS A 190 -14.56 26.62 -6.14
CA LYS A 190 -14.11 25.73 -5.07
C LYS A 190 -14.06 24.29 -5.57
N GLY A 191 -12.93 23.61 -5.39
CA GLY A 191 -12.83 22.17 -5.62
C GLY A 191 -13.74 21.39 -4.65
N LYS A 192 -14.26 20.24 -5.07
CA LYS A 192 -15.06 19.35 -4.21
C LYS A 192 -14.26 18.79 -3.02
N VAL A 193 -12.95 18.70 -3.18
CA VAL A 193 -12.01 18.29 -2.15
C VAL A 193 -10.98 19.42 -2.01
N GLY A 194 -10.66 19.83 -0.79
CA GLY A 194 -9.77 20.96 -0.46
C GLY A 194 -8.29 20.73 -0.78
N LEU A 195 -7.97 20.00 -1.85
CA LEU A 195 -6.62 19.56 -2.19
C LEU A 195 -5.78 20.61 -2.93
N LEU A 196 -6.40 21.68 -3.44
CA LEU A 196 -5.66 22.77 -4.10
C LEU A 196 -4.83 23.59 -3.10
N HIS A 197 -5.39 23.80 -1.90
CA HIS A 197 -4.76 24.53 -0.79
C HIS A 197 -4.96 23.77 0.53
N PRO A 198 -4.33 22.59 0.69
CA PRO A 198 -4.52 21.76 1.87
C PRO A 198 -3.81 22.36 3.09
N GLU A 199 -4.37 22.13 4.28
CA GLU A 199 -3.82 22.64 5.55
C GLU A 199 -2.40 22.14 5.82
N ASP A 200 -2.07 20.92 5.39
CA ASP A 200 -0.73 20.33 5.56
C ASP A 200 0.38 21.10 4.81
N LYS A 201 0.01 22.00 3.89
CA LYS A 201 0.93 22.90 3.18
C LYS A 201 0.81 24.36 3.63
N ALA A 202 -0.01 24.64 4.64
CA ALA A 202 -0.16 25.99 5.16
C ALA A 202 1.18 26.46 5.75
N VAL A 203 1.71 27.55 5.21
CA VAL A 203 2.88 28.22 5.79
C VAL A 203 2.42 28.94 7.05
N LYS A 204 2.98 28.57 8.20
CA LYS A 204 2.80 29.34 9.43
C LYS A 204 3.51 30.69 9.25
N VAL A 205 2.74 31.73 8.97
CA VAL A 205 3.25 33.10 9.00
C VAL A 205 3.38 33.47 10.48
N SER A 206 4.60 33.60 10.98
CA SER A 206 4.83 34.20 12.29
C SER A 206 4.37 35.65 12.22
N SER A 207 3.38 36.02 13.03
CA SER A 207 3.01 37.41 13.25
C SER A 207 4.20 38.13 13.91
N SER A 208 4.86 39.01 13.17
CA SER A 208 5.80 40.00 13.70
C SER A 208 5.09 41.03 14.57
#